data_AF-A0A833TZS7-F1
#
_entry.id   AF-A0A833TZS7-F1
#
_cell.length_a   1.000
_cell.length_b   1.000
_cell.length_c   1.000
_cell.angle_alpha   90.00
_cell.angle_beta   90.00
_cell.angle_gamma   90.00
#
_symmetry.space_group_name_H-M   'P 1'
#
loop_
_entity.id
_entity.type
_entity.pdbx_description
1 polymer ?
#
loop_
_entity_poly.entity_id
_entity_poly.type
_entity_poly.pdbx_seq_one_letter_code
_entity_poly.pdbx_strand_id
1 'polypeptide(L)'
;VLSQRLKSLSLQSVAGSEEKNMSKLMLACCKVYISESRNRVALETIERAAKLFPEAAIINKFEDETYNRVGYTLASKLHPKPSYEPCPLRTAVLAMVKAAFETIDLELHCGSHPRLGVVDHICFHPLAYASLDQTAGVAKSLAADIGCRMQVPTFLYGAAHEEGRTLDSIRRELGYFKPNSSGTQWAGGPRSESLLLKPDGGPAHMSGEQGVVVIGATPWVDNYNVPVFSADITALRRIAKRVSERGGGLPSVQAMALAHGEDVTEVACNLLEPSKVGGDKVQQEVERLAREEGMVVGKGYFTDLSQEEIVEAFLKLGPCIDSALLEYSALHS
;
A
#
# COMPACT_ATOMS: atom_id res chain seq x y z
N VAL A 1 -2.62 -20.51 -58.16
CA VAL A 1 -2.24 -21.36 -57.01
C VAL A 1 -0.92 -20.93 -56.35
N LEU A 2 0.16 -20.61 -57.10
CA LEU A 2 1.43 -20.12 -56.52
C LEU A 2 1.37 -18.72 -55.86
N SER A 3 0.54 -17.80 -56.37
CA SER A 3 0.37 -16.45 -55.80
C SER A 3 -0.33 -16.42 -54.43
N GLN A 4 -1.21 -17.39 -54.14
CA GLN A 4 -1.92 -17.46 -52.85
C GLN A 4 -1.06 -18.06 -51.73
N ARG A 5 -0.09 -18.94 -52.05
CA ARG A 5 0.84 -19.50 -51.05
C ARG A 5 1.91 -18.51 -50.56
N LEU A 6 2.31 -17.54 -51.39
CA LEU A 6 3.26 -16.49 -50.97
C LEU A 6 2.62 -15.45 -50.04
N LYS A 7 1.32 -15.17 -50.18
CA LYS A 7 0.57 -14.29 -49.26
C LYS A 7 0.31 -14.94 -47.90
N SER A 8 0.08 -16.26 -47.83
CA SER A 8 -0.12 -16.95 -46.54
C SER A 8 1.17 -17.05 -45.73
N LEU A 9 2.34 -17.19 -46.39
CA LEU A 9 3.64 -17.21 -45.74
C LEU A 9 4.06 -15.83 -45.21
N SER A 10 3.69 -14.73 -45.87
CA SER A 10 3.99 -13.37 -45.37
C SER A 10 3.05 -12.93 -44.24
N LEU A 11 1.79 -13.39 -44.22
CA LEU A 11 0.86 -13.10 -43.12
C LEU A 11 1.18 -13.93 -41.86
N GLN A 12 1.66 -15.16 -42.01
CA GLN A 12 2.14 -15.97 -40.87
C GLN A 12 3.48 -15.48 -40.32
N SER A 13 4.37 -14.90 -41.15
CA SER A 13 5.62 -14.32 -40.64
C SER A 13 5.40 -12.98 -39.93
N VAL A 14 4.37 -12.22 -40.31
CA VAL A 14 4.02 -10.95 -39.64
C VAL A 14 3.29 -11.22 -38.32
N ALA A 15 2.31 -12.13 -38.29
CA ALA A 15 1.61 -12.52 -37.06
C ALA A 15 2.54 -13.20 -36.04
N GLY A 16 3.49 -14.03 -36.49
CA GLY A 16 4.51 -14.63 -35.61
C GLY A 16 5.66 -13.69 -35.21
N SER A 17 5.72 -12.48 -35.79
CA SER A 17 6.71 -11.44 -35.44
C SER A 17 6.15 -10.38 -34.50
N GLU A 18 4.85 -10.13 -34.51
CA GLU A 18 4.17 -9.22 -33.57
C GLU A 18 4.05 -9.85 -32.16
N GLU A 19 3.89 -11.17 -32.06
CA GLU A 19 3.99 -11.90 -30.77
C GLU A 19 5.43 -11.95 -30.21
N LYS A 20 6.44 -11.67 -31.04
CA LYS A 20 7.86 -11.80 -30.66
C LYS A 20 8.53 -10.50 -30.20
N ASN A 21 7.83 -9.37 -30.21
CA ASN A 21 8.42 -8.07 -29.83
C ASN A 21 7.47 -7.14 -29.04
N MET A 22 6.40 -7.67 -28.44
CA MET A 22 5.83 -7.04 -27.25
C MET A 22 6.82 -7.28 -26.11
N SER A 23 7.67 -6.31 -25.80
CA SER A 23 8.34 -6.28 -24.49
C SER A 23 7.24 -6.45 -23.45
N LYS A 24 7.18 -7.61 -22.80
CA LYS A 24 6.17 -7.92 -21.77
C LYS A 24 6.13 -6.75 -20.81
N LEU A 25 5.04 -5.98 -20.82
CA LEU A 25 4.92 -4.79 -20.01
C LEU A 25 5.06 -5.18 -18.54
N MET A 26 6.06 -4.62 -17.87
CA MET A 26 6.30 -4.85 -16.45
C MET A 26 5.89 -3.59 -15.71
N LEU A 27 4.93 -3.71 -14.82
CA LEU A 27 4.45 -2.61 -14.00
C LEU A 27 4.67 -2.96 -12.53
N ALA A 28 4.79 -1.95 -11.69
CA ALA A 28 4.65 -2.13 -10.25
C ALA A 28 3.71 -1.08 -9.69
N CYS A 29 3.04 -1.47 -8.62
CA CYS A 29 2.26 -0.59 -7.78
C CYS A 29 2.97 -0.41 -6.43
N CYS A 30 2.89 0.78 -5.86
CA CYS A 30 3.27 1.06 -4.49
C CYS A 30 2.10 1.69 -3.75
N LYS A 31 1.68 1.06 -2.65
CA LYS A 31 0.71 1.63 -1.70
C LYS A 31 1.48 2.29 -0.56
N VAL A 32 1.29 3.59 -0.35
CA VAL A 32 1.94 4.40 0.69
C VAL A 32 0.88 4.90 1.65
N TYR A 33 0.98 4.53 2.92
CA TYR A 33 0.06 4.96 3.96
C TYR A 33 0.71 5.94 4.92
N ILE A 34 0.08 7.10 5.07
CA ILE A 34 0.58 8.22 5.88
C ILE A 34 -0.46 8.53 6.97
N SER A 35 0.02 8.72 8.20
CA SER A 35 -0.76 9.05 9.38
C SER A 35 -1.11 10.55 9.41
N GLU A 36 -1.85 11.00 8.40
CA GLU A 36 -2.40 12.36 8.29
C GLU A 36 -3.47 12.36 7.18
N SER A 37 -4.59 13.04 7.41
CA SER A 37 -5.60 13.31 6.36
C SER A 37 -6.30 14.66 6.50
N ARG A 38 -5.99 15.42 7.54
CA ARG A 38 -6.64 16.70 7.90
C ARG A 38 -5.76 17.91 7.53
N ASN A 39 -4.45 17.77 7.57
CA ASN A 39 -3.50 18.82 7.19
C ASN A 39 -3.32 18.89 5.66
N ARG A 40 -4.22 19.63 5.00
CA ARG A 40 -4.22 19.79 3.53
C ARG A 40 -2.87 20.29 2.96
N VAL A 41 -2.20 21.21 3.65
CA VAL A 41 -0.92 21.78 3.17
C VAL A 41 0.19 20.73 3.16
N ALA A 42 0.23 19.86 4.18
CA ALA A 42 1.16 18.73 4.20
C ALA A 42 0.86 17.75 3.06
N LEU A 43 -0.41 17.36 2.89
CA LEU A 43 -0.83 16.44 1.83
C LEU A 43 -0.52 16.97 0.42
N GLU A 44 -0.82 18.24 0.15
CA GLU A 44 -0.48 18.89 -1.13
C GLU A 44 1.04 18.96 -1.36
N THR A 45 1.83 19.07 -0.30
CA THR A 45 3.31 19.06 -0.39
C THR A 45 3.82 17.66 -0.72
N ILE A 46 3.28 16.63 -0.09
CA ILE A 46 3.60 15.21 -0.37
C ILE A 46 3.23 14.85 -1.81
N GLU A 47 2.03 15.20 -2.27
CA GLU A 47 1.59 14.94 -3.65
C GLU A 47 2.44 15.68 -4.68
N ARG A 48 2.83 16.92 -4.40
CA ARG A 48 3.73 17.68 -5.29
C ARG A 48 5.11 17.03 -5.38
N ALA A 49 5.63 16.46 -4.29
CA ALA A 49 6.90 15.74 -4.32
C ALA A 49 6.87 14.53 -5.25
N ALA A 50 5.75 13.79 -5.30
CA ALA A 50 5.56 12.68 -6.25
C ALA A 50 5.49 13.18 -7.70
N LYS A 51 4.78 14.28 -7.95
CA LYS A 51 4.57 14.85 -9.30
C LYS A 51 5.85 15.31 -10.01
N LEU A 52 6.96 15.45 -9.29
CA LEU A 52 8.28 15.68 -9.89
C LEU A 52 8.80 14.47 -10.69
N PHE A 53 8.15 13.30 -10.54
CA PHE A 53 8.54 12.04 -11.17
C PHE A 53 7.37 11.50 -12.01
N PRO A 54 7.13 12.05 -13.21
CA PRO A 54 5.94 11.75 -14.02
C PRO A 54 5.84 10.27 -14.44
N GLU A 55 6.95 9.53 -14.43
CA GLU A 55 6.99 8.09 -14.70
C GLU A 55 6.35 7.24 -13.58
N ALA A 56 6.19 7.79 -12.38
CA ALA A 56 5.54 7.17 -11.24
C ALA A 56 4.29 7.98 -10.84
N ALA A 57 3.16 7.64 -11.45
CA ALA A 57 1.92 8.38 -11.29
C ALA A 57 1.16 7.95 -10.03
N ILE A 58 0.60 8.92 -9.30
CA ILE A 58 -0.44 8.66 -8.30
C ILE A 58 -1.73 8.31 -9.06
N ILE A 59 -2.19 7.07 -8.90
CA ILE A 59 -3.38 6.51 -9.55
C ILE A 59 -4.63 6.69 -8.68
N ASN A 60 -4.48 6.52 -7.38
CA ASN A 60 -5.57 6.69 -6.43
C ASN A 60 -5.09 7.33 -5.14
N LYS A 61 -6.04 7.98 -4.46
CA LYS A 61 -5.88 8.58 -3.14
C LYS A 61 -7.14 8.25 -2.33
N PHE A 62 -6.96 7.63 -1.18
CA PHE A 62 -8.02 7.35 -0.22
C PHE A 62 -7.75 8.11 1.06
N GLU A 63 -8.58 9.10 1.36
CA GLU A 63 -8.48 9.93 2.57
C GLU A 63 -9.58 9.54 3.55
N ASP A 64 -9.20 9.30 4.81
CA ASP A 64 -10.15 9.08 5.89
C ASP A 64 -9.85 10.00 7.07
N GLU A 65 -10.71 10.99 7.29
CA GLU A 65 -10.57 11.99 8.35
C GLU A 65 -10.73 11.39 9.75
N THR A 66 -11.55 10.36 9.91
CA THR A 66 -11.81 9.71 11.20
C THR A 66 -10.59 8.89 11.64
N TYR A 67 -10.08 8.09 10.71
CA TYR A 67 -8.82 7.38 10.88
C TYR A 67 -7.61 8.29 11.00
N ASN A 68 -7.71 9.52 10.49
CA ASN A 68 -6.61 10.45 10.30
C ASN A 68 -5.46 9.78 9.54
N ARG A 69 -5.79 9.20 8.39
CA ARG A 69 -4.87 8.43 7.54
C ARG A 69 -5.22 8.62 6.07
N VAL A 70 -4.20 8.76 5.24
CA VAL A 70 -4.31 8.75 3.79
C VAL A 70 -3.55 7.55 3.21
N GLY A 71 -4.13 6.91 2.21
CA GLY A 71 -3.48 5.93 1.36
C GLY A 71 -3.27 6.51 -0.04
N TYR A 72 -2.05 6.45 -0.55
CA TYR A 72 -1.74 6.76 -1.95
C TYR A 72 -1.36 5.48 -2.68
N THR A 73 -1.87 5.34 -3.90
CA THR A 73 -1.56 4.23 -4.78
C THR A 73 -0.84 4.76 -6.00
N LEU A 74 0.45 4.44 -6.12
CA LEU A 74 1.31 4.85 -7.22
C LEU A 74 1.55 3.68 -8.16
N ALA A 75 1.66 3.94 -9.47
CA ALA A 75 2.05 2.95 -10.46
C ALA A 75 3.16 3.48 -11.37
N SER A 76 4.03 2.58 -11.82
CA SER A 76 5.16 2.88 -12.71
C SER A 76 5.50 1.68 -13.56
N LYS A 77 6.13 1.93 -14.71
CA LYS A 77 6.85 0.88 -15.45
C LYS A 77 8.05 0.40 -14.62
N LEU A 78 8.37 -0.89 -14.74
CA LEU A 78 9.61 -1.48 -14.25
C LEU A 78 10.50 -1.89 -15.41
N HIS A 79 11.81 -1.71 -15.25
CA HIS A 79 12.77 -2.19 -16.24
C HIS A 79 13.04 -3.69 -16.04
N PRO A 80 13.16 -4.47 -17.14
CA PRO A 80 13.40 -5.92 -17.06
C PRO A 80 14.75 -6.30 -16.45
N LYS A 81 15.74 -5.40 -16.54
CA LYS A 81 17.07 -5.58 -15.97
C LYS A 81 17.33 -4.48 -14.95
N PRO A 82 18.10 -4.77 -13.88
CA PRO A 82 18.61 -3.72 -13.02
C PRO A 82 19.41 -2.72 -13.86
N SER A 83 18.89 -1.51 -13.97
CA SER A 83 19.55 -0.36 -14.59
C SER A 83 20.43 0.34 -13.55
N TYR A 84 21.42 1.10 -14.02
CA TYR A 84 22.14 2.05 -13.17
C TYR A 84 21.23 3.19 -12.70
N GLU A 85 20.17 3.50 -13.45
CA GLU A 85 19.22 4.56 -13.11
C GLU A 85 18.28 4.15 -11.96
N PRO A 86 18.00 5.07 -11.03
CA PRO A 86 17.03 4.84 -9.95
C PRO A 86 15.65 4.48 -10.50
N CYS A 87 15.05 3.39 -10.00
CA CYS A 87 13.65 3.06 -10.28
C CYS A 87 12.73 4.28 -10.03
N PRO A 88 11.94 4.76 -11.03
CA PRO A 88 11.12 5.96 -10.86
C PRO A 88 10.13 5.86 -9.70
N LEU A 89 9.49 4.70 -9.54
CA LEU A 89 8.58 4.42 -8.41
C LEU A 89 9.26 4.60 -7.06
N ARG A 90 10.50 4.10 -6.92
CA ARG A 90 11.28 4.27 -5.68
C ARG A 90 11.54 5.74 -5.40
N THR A 91 11.98 6.47 -6.43
CA THR A 91 12.41 7.87 -6.29
C THR A 91 11.23 8.77 -5.93
N ALA A 92 10.07 8.56 -6.57
CA ALA A 92 8.83 9.25 -6.23
C ALA A 92 8.38 8.98 -4.80
N VAL A 93 8.34 7.70 -4.39
CA VAL A 93 7.97 7.32 -3.02
C VAL A 93 8.96 7.89 -2.00
N LEU A 94 10.27 7.86 -2.28
CA LEU A 94 11.28 8.46 -1.40
C LEU A 94 11.07 9.97 -1.24
N ALA A 95 10.69 10.68 -2.31
CA ALA A 95 10.37 12.10 -2.25
C ALA A 95 9.10 12.38 -1.44
N MET A 96 8.06 11.56 -1.59
CA MET A 96 6.85 11.63 -0.76
C MET A 96 7.16 11.41 0.72
N VAL A 97 7.96 10.40 1.03
CA VAL A 97 8.38 10.07 2.40
C VAL A 97 9.15 11.23 3.02
N LYS A 98 10.09 11.82 2.26
CA LYS A 98 10.84 12.99 2.69
C LYS A 98 9.89 14.16 3.03
N ALA A 99 8.99 14.49 2.11
CA ALA A 99 8.02 15.56 2.29
C ALA A 99 7.10 15.31 3.50
N ALA A 100 6.70 14.06 3.73
CA ALA A 100 5.88 13.69 4.88
C ALA A 100 6.62 13.96 6.20
N PHE A 101 7.88 13.53 6.31
CA PHE A 101 8.69 13.81 7.51
C PHE A 101 9.01 15.29 7.71
N GLU A 102 9.05 16.10 6.65
CA GLU A 102 9.30 17.54 6.74
C GLU A 102 8.05 18.35 7.12
N THR A 103 6.85 17.78 6.98
CA THR A 103 5.58 18.53 7.10
C THR A 103 4.59 17.98 8.12
N ILE A 104 4.83 16.77 8.64
CA ILE A 104 3.96 16.11 9.62
C ILE A 104 4.78 15.78 10.85
N ASP A 105 4.22 16.14 12.00
CA ASP A 105 4.71 15.76 13.32
C ASP A 105 3.75 14.73 13.94
N LEU A 106 4.23 13.50 14.13
CA LEU A 106 3.46 12.42 14.72
C LEU A 106 3.05 12.70 16.18
N GLU A 107 3.78 13.55 16.90
CA GLU A 107 3.42 13.95 18.27
C GLU A 107 2.12 14.73 18.34
N LEU A 108 1.74 15.38 17.24
CA LEU A 108 0.48 16.10 17.09
C LEU A 108 -0.64 15.23 16.48
N HIS A 109 -0.33 14.02 16.03
CA HIS A 109 -1.31 13.12 15.41
C HIS A 109 -2.34 12.62 16.43
N CYS A 110 -3.59 12.52 15.99
CA CYS A 110 -4.64 11.78 16.69
C CYS A 110 -5.64 11.19 15.70
N GLY A 111 -5.91 9.89 15.77
CA GLY A 111 -6.86 9.18 14.92
C GLY A 111 -7.30 7.84 15.50
N SER A 112 -8.33 7.23 14.91
CA SER A 112 -8.83 5.90 15.32
C SER A 112 -8.18 4.73 14.58
N HIS A 113 -7.29 4.99 13.62
CA HIS A 113 -6.53 3.94 12.95
C HIS A 113 -5.18 3.72 13.63
N PRO A 114 -4.79 2.45 13.87
CA PRO A 114 -3.47 2.17 14.40
C PRO A 114 -2.35 2.63 13.47
N ARG A 115 -1.24 3.08 14.07
CA ARG A 115 -0.06 3.58 13.36
C ARG A 115 1.21 3.45 14.20
N LEU A 116 2.34 3.30 13.51
CA LEU A 116 3.68 3.25 14.07
C LEU A 116 4.57 4.46 13.71
N GLY A 117 4.20 5.22 12.69
CA GLY A 117 4.98 6.35 12.20
C GLY A 117 4.17 7.32 11.34
N VAL A 118 4.79 8.44 10.97
CA VAL A 118 4.25 9.41 9.99
C VAL A 118 3.96 8.67 8.69
N VAL A 119 4.96 7.98 8.15
CA VAL A 119 4.76 6.99 7.07
C VAL A 119 4.70 5.61 7.69
N ASP A 120 3.49 5.15 7.98
CA ASP A 120 3.25 3.91 8.73
C ASP A 120 3.65 2.67 7.93
N HIS A 121 3.24 2.62 6.66
CA HIS A 121 3.27 1.39 5.88
C HIS A 121 3.46 1.68 4.39
N ILE A 122 4.42 1.01 3.78
CA ILE A 122 4.69 1.05 2.34
C ILE A 122 4.70 -0.39 1.80
N CYS A 123 3.94 -0.67 0.74
CA CYS A 123 3.91 -1.99 0.13
C CYS A 123 4.05 -1.91 -1.39
N PHE A 124 4.98 -2.67 -1.93
CA PHE A 124 5.16 -2.84 -3.36
C PHE A 124 4.47 -4.12 -3.84
N HIS A 125 3.75 -4.02 -4.96
CA HIS A 125 3.04 -5.13 -5.59
C HIS A 125 3.48 -5.26 -7.05
N PRO A 126 3.86 -6.47 -7.51
CA PRO A 126 4.12 -6.71 -8.92
C PRO A 126 2.81 -6.63 -9.71
N LEU A 127 2.84 -5.96 -10.84
CA LEU A 127 1.73 -5.86 -11.78
C LEU A 127 2.15 -6.35 -13.16
N ALA A 128 1.17 -6.82 -13.95
CA ALA A 128 1.39 -7.40 -15.27
C ALA A 128 2.49 -8.48 -15.24
N TYR A 129 3.59 -8.29 -15.96
CA TYR A 129 4.68 -9.28 -16.02
C TYR A 129 5.82 -9.06 -15.02
N ALA A 130 5.72 -8.10 -14.10
CA ALA A 130 6.72 -7.93 -13.06
C ALA A 130 6.75 -9.11 -12.09
N SER A 131 7.92 -9.46 -11.58
CA SER A 131 8.07 -10.47 -10.55
C SER A 131 8.02 -9.85 -9.15
N LEU A 132 7.62 -10.66 -8.16
CA LEU A 132 7.63 -10.26 -6.76
C LEU A 132 9.06 -9.89 -6.29
N ASP A 133 10.08 -10.61 -6.78
CA ASP A 133 11.48 -10.34 -6.47
C ASP A 133 11.94 -8.96 -6.93
N GLN A 134 11.48 -8.50 -8.09
CA GLN A 134 11.80 -7.15 -8.57
C GLN A 134 11.23 -6.09 -7.61
N THR A 135 9.96 -6.22 -7.22
CA THR A 135 9.36 -5.31 -6.25
C THR A 135 9.98 -5.42 -4.85
N ALA A 136 10.44 -6.59 -4.45
CA ALA A 136 11.20 -6.79 -3.21
C ALA A 136 12.55 -6.06 -3.25
N GLY A 137 13.25 -6.09 -4.39
CA GLY A 137 14.49 -5.32 -4.60
C GLY A 137 14.27 -3.81 -4.49
N VAL A 138 13.16 -3.30 -5.03
CA VAL A 138 12.75 -1.90 -4.90
C VAL A 138 12.47 -1.55 -3.43
N ALA A 139 11.70 -2.39 -2.73
CA ALA A 139 11.36 -2.21 -1.31
C ALA A 139 12.62 -2.16 -0.41
N LYS A 140 13.55 -3.12 -0.58
CA LYS A 140 14.83 -3.16 0.13
C LYS A 140 15.66 -1.90 -0.10
N SER A 141 15.73 -1.44 -1.34
CA SER A 141 16.48 -0.24 -1.71
C SER A 141 15.85 1.03 -1.11
N LEU A 142 14.52 1.13 -1.11
CA LEU A 142 13.82 2.22 -0.46
C LEU A 142 14.07 2.25 1.06
N ALA A 143 14.00 1.08 1.71
CA ALA A 143 14.27 0.96 3.14
C ALA A 143 15.70 1.40 3.49
N ALA A 144 16.69 1.01 2.68
CA ALA A 144 18.07 1.46 2.85
C ALA A 144 18.20 2.99 2.67
N ASP A 145 17.54 3.58 1.67
CA ASP A 145 17.54 5.03 1.45
C ASP A 145 16.93 5.79 2.65
N ILE A 146 15.77 5.35 3.15
CA ILE A 146 15.10 5.96 4.32
C ILE A 146 15.97 5.79 5.57
N GLY A 147 16.41 4.57 5.86
CA GLY A 147 17.20 4.26 7.04
C GLY A 147 18.52 5.03 7.10
N CYS A 148 19.26 5.08 5.99
CA CYS A 148 20.57 5.74 5.94
C CYS A 148 20.46 7.26 5.81
N ARG A 149 19.55 7.77 4.97
CA ARG A 149 19.53 9.21 4.63
C ARG A 149 18.63 10.03 5.53
N MET A 150 17.55 9.43 6.04
CA MET A 150 16.58 10.09 6.90
C MET A 150 16.73 9.69 8.37
N GLN A 151 17.60 8.71 8.67
CA GLN A 151 17.85 8.21 10.02
C GLN A 151 16.56 7.74 10.71
N VAL A 152 15.67 7.08 9.96
CA VAL A 152 14.42 6.51 10.48
C VAL A 152 14.52 4.98 10.52
N PRO A 153 14.11 4.31 11.61
CA PRO A 153 14.09 2.86 11.66
C PRO A 153 13.13 2.27 10.61
N THR A 154 13.64 1.35 9.80
CA THR A 154 12.84 0.66 8.76
C THR A 154 12.74 -0.83 9.05
N PHE A 155 11.52 -1.37 8.89
CA PHE A 155 11.23 -2.78 9.09
C PHE A 155 10.72 -3.41 7.79
N LEU A 156 11.46 -4.40 7.28
CA LEU A 156 11.12 -5.13 6.07
C LEU A 156 10.15 -6.28 6.34
N TYR A 157 9.27 -6.60 5.40
CA TYR A 157 8.38 -7.77 5.50
C TYR A 157 8.06 -8.38 4.14
N GLY A 158 7.43 -9.56 4.15
CA GLY A 158 7.09 -10.29 2.93
C GLY A 158 8.34 -10.66 2.14
N ALA A 159 8.27 -10.61 0.81
CA ALA A 159 9.41 -10.95 -0.04
C ALA A 159 10.61 -9.99 0.12
N ALA A 160 10.40 -8.82 0.72
CA ALA A 160 11.47 -7.88 1.01
C ALA A 160 12.32 -8.27 2.23
N HIS A 161 11.85 -9.16 3.10
CA HIS A 161 12.61 -9.68 4.25
C HIS A 161 13.15 -11.07 3.94
N GLU A 162 14.39 -11.36 4.34
CA GLU A 162 15.07 -12.63 4.01
C GLU A 162 14.30 -13.87 4.49
N GLU A 163 13.77 -13.81 5.72
CA GLU A 163 12.97 -14.90 6.31
C GLU A 163 11.47 -14.80 5.98
N GLY A 164 11.04 -13.82 5.18
CA GLY A 164 9.64 -13.70 4.78
C GLY A 164 8.66 -13.37 5.92
N ARG A 165 9.10 -12.67 6.99
CA ARG A 165 8.24 -12.35 8.14
C ARG A 165 7.01 -11.54 7.71
N THR A 166 5.90 -11.71 8.43
CA THR A 166 4.62 -11.08 8.09
C THR A 166 4.51 -9.66 8.65
N LEU A 167 3.70 -8.83 7.99
CA LEU A 167 3.38 -7.47 8.45
C LEU A 167 2.74 -7.47 9.83
N ASP A 168 1.84 -8.43 10.11
CA ASP A 168 1.14 -8.51 11.39
C ASP A 168 2.05 -8.95 12.55
N SER A 169 3.13 -9.70 12.27
CA SER A 169 4.16 -10.03 13.27
C SER A 169 4.89 -8.76 13.73
N ILE A 170 5.42 -7.99 12.79
CA ILE A 170 6.13 -6.73 13.06
C ILE A 170 5.21 -5.76 13.82
N ARG A 171 3.99 -5.56 13.31
CA ARG A 171 2.99 -4.70 13.95
C ARG A 171 2.70 -5.12 15.39
N ARG A 172 2.65 -6.43 15.67
CA ARG A 172 2.41 -6.94 17.03
C ARG A 172 3.58 -6.65 17.97
N GLU A 173 4.81 -6.87 17.49
CA GLU A 173 6.03 -6.64 18.27
C GLU A 173 6.26 -5.16 18.55
N LEU A 174 5.89 -4.29 17.61
CA LEU A 174 5.99 -2.84 17.75
C LEU A 174 4.75 -2.21 18.42
N GLY A 175 3.78 -3.00 18.87
CA GLY A 175 2.63 -2.52 19.64
C GLY A 175 1.52 -1.83 18.84
N TYR A 176 1.50 -1.94 17.51
CA TYR A 176 0.52 -1.33 16.61
C TYR A 176 -0.94 -1.55 17.04
N PHE A 177 -1.30 -2.78 17.45
CA PHE A 177 -2.69 -3.16 17.76
C PHE A 177 -3.21 -2.68 19.13
N LYS A 178 -2.41 -1.93 19.89
CA LYS A 178 -2.81 -1.39 21.19
C LYS A 178 -2.91 0.14 21.09
N PRO A 179 -4.11 0.72 21.30
CA PRO A 179 -4.26 2.17 21.45
C PRO A 179 -3.29 2.72 22.49
N ASN A 180 -2.63 3.83 22.18
CA ASN A 180 -1.72 4.53 23.10
C ASN A 180 -2.39 5.76 23.75
N SER A 181 -3.68 5.98 23.52
CA SER A 181 -4.50 7.04 24.13
C SER A 181 -5.82 6.47 24.69
N SER A 182 -6.71 7.33 25.18
CA SER A 182 -8.02 6.94 25.72
C SER A 182 -8.88 6.21 24.69
N GLY A 183 -9.57 5.16 25.13
CA GLY A 183 -10.54 4.43 24.32
C GLY A 183 -9.90 3.69 23.14
N THR A 184 -10.32 4.04 21.93
CA THR A 184 -9.91 3.42 20.66
C THR A 184 -8.96 4.31 19.85
N GLN A 185 -8.40 5.35 20.47
CA GLN A 185 -7.58 6.34 19.78
C GLN A 185 -6.08 6.06 19.90
N TRP A 186 -5.41 6.42 18.82
CA TRP A 186 -3.97 6.48 18.70
C TRP A 186 -3.58 7.96 18.58
N ALA A 187 -2.90 8.49 19.60
CA ALA A 187 -2.50 9.89 19.68
C ALA A 187 -1.02 10.05 20.08
N GLY A 188 -0.38 11.06 19.51
CA GLY A 188 1.03 11.39 19.74
C GLY A 188 2.04 10.35 19.26
N GLY A 189 3.30 10.60 19.57
CA GLY A 189 4.43 9.74 19.20
C GLY A 189 4.49 8.42 19.99
N PRO A 190 5.48 7.56 19.69
CA PRO A 190 5.83 6.42 20.52
C PRO A 190 6.10 6.83 21.98
N ARG A 191 5.70 5.97 22.93
CA ARG A 191 5.96 6.18 24.36
C ARG A 191 7.39 5.82 24.80
N SER A 192 8.16 5.18 23.92
CA SER A 192 9.53 4.72 24.17
C SER A 192 10.33 4.89 22.89
N GLU A 193 11.51 5.47 23.00
CA GLU A 193 12.46 5.61 21.89
C GLU A 193 13.17 4.30 21.58
N SER A 194 13.25 3.38 22.55
CA SER A 194 13.87 2.06 22.37
C SER A 194 12.93 1.09 21.65
N LEU A 195 13.46 0.41 20.64
CA LEU A 195 12.73 -0.57 19.84
C LEU A 195 12.89 -1.98 20.40
N LEU A 196 11.78 -2.71 20.48
CA LEU A 196 11.76 -4.11 20.93
C LEU A 196 12.28 -5.08 19.86
N LEU A 197 12.19 -4.67 18.60
CA LEU A 197 12.68 -5.42 17.45
C LEU A 197 13.82 -4.62 16.80
N LYS A 198 14.89 -5.31 16.42
CA LYS A 198 16.00 -4.70 15.68
C LYS A 198 15.51 -4.28 14.28
N PRO A 199 15.69 -3.02 13.87
CA PRO A 199 15.39 -2.57 12.51
C PRO A 199 16.28 -3.26 11.47
N ASP A 200 15.76 -3.46 10.27
CA ASP A 200 16.54 -3.97 9.14
C ASP A 200 17.42 -2.87 8.53
N GLY A 201 17.02 -1.61 8.73
CA GLY A 201 17.75 -0.43 8.30
C GLY A 201 17.48 0.76 9.22
N GLY A 202 18.41 1.72 9.22
CA GLY A 202 18.34 2.89 10.07
C GLY A 202 18.78 2.64 11.53
N PRO A 203 18.61 3.64 12.41
CA PRO A 203 19.02 3.55 13.80
C PRO A 203 18.14 2.61 14.63
N ALA A 204 18.66 2.12 15.75
CA ALA A 204 17.92 1.31 16.72
C ALA A 204 17.06 2.14 17.71
N HIS A 205 16.97 3.46 17.49
CA HIS A 205 16.14 4.39 18.24
C HIS A 205 15.14 5.05 17.29
N MET A 206 13.91 5.24 17.74
CA MET A 206 12.87 5.93 16.97
C MET A 206 12.63 7.34 17.53
N SER A 207 12.43 8.31 16.63
CA SER A 207 12.01 9.67 16.99
C SER A 207 10.51 9.71 17.31
N GLY A 208 10.12 10.55 18.28
CA GLY A 208 8.72 10.84 18.61
C GLY A 208 7.93 11.41 17.43
N GLU A 209 8.55 12.34 16.70
CA GLU A 209 7.98 13.09 15.59
C GLU A 209 7.78 12.24 14.32
N GLN A 210 8.59 11.21 14.12
CA GLN A 210 8.61 10.42 12.88
C GLN A 210 8.07 8.99 13.06
N GLY A 211 8.36 8.36 14.20
CA GLY A 211 8.10 6.96 14.47
C GLY A 211 8.99 6.01 13.66
N VAL A 212 8.40 4.95 13.09
CA VAL A 212 9.10 3.96 12.24
C VAL A 212 8.34 3.72 10.93
N VAL A 213 9.02 3.16 9.93
CA VAL A 213 8.42 2.80 8.64
C VAL A 213 8.45 1.30 8.44
N VAL A 214 7.31 0.69 8.13
CA VAL A 214 7.23 -0.72 7.74
C VAL A 214 7.10 -0.84 6.22
N ILE A 215 8.02 -1.53 5.56
CA ILE A 215 8.16 -1.56 4.10
C ILE A 215 8.18 -3.01 3.63
N GLY A 216 7.43 -3.36 2.59
CA GLY A 216 7.43 -4.73 2.10
C GLY A 216 7.09 -4.87 0.63
N ALA A 217 7.14 -6.12 0.18
CA ALA A 217 6.68 -6.52 -1.13
C ALA A 217 5.85 -7.80 -1.00
N THR A 218 4.65 -7.80 -1.58
CA THR A 218 3.71 -8.94 -1.52
C THR A 218 3.01 -9.12 -2.86
N PRO A 219 2.36 -10.28 -3.09
CA PRO A 219 1.29 -10.40 -4.08
C PRO A 219 0.21 -9.32 -3.87
N TRP A 220 -0.70 -9.21 -4.83
CA TRP A 220 -1.80 -8.23 -4.77
C TRP A 220 -2.68 -8.44 -3.52
N VAL A 221 -3.03 -7.33 -2.85
CA VAL A 221 -3.87 -7.32 -1.64
C VAL A 221 -4.95 -6.25 -1.81
N ASP A 222 -6.20 -6.65 -1.59
CA ASP A 222 -7.33 -5.72 -1.52
C ASP A 222 -7.69 -5.38 -0.06
N ASN A 223 -8.27 -4.20 0.11
CA ASN A 223 -8.74 -3.70 1.40
C ASN A 223 -10.24 -3.45 1.30
N TYR A 224 -11.03 -4.15 2.11
CA TYR A 224 -12.49 -4.07 2.10
C TYR A 224 -12.99 -3.85 3.52
N ASN A 225 -13.68 -2.72 3.75
CA ASN A 225 -14.21 -2.35 5.05
C ASN A 225 -15.71 -2.54 5.08
N VAL A 226 -16.22 -3.11 6.18
CA VAL A 226 -17.66 -3.29 6.39
C VAL A 226 -18.10 -2.48 7.61
N PRO A 227 -18.89 -1.41 7.45
CA PRO A 227 -19.39 -0.61 8.56
C PRO A 227 -20.47 -1.38 9.33
N VAL A 228 -20.37 -1.38 10.66
CA VAL A 228 -21.38 -1.93 11.57
C VAL A 228 -21.84 -0.81 12.50
N PHE A 229 -23.14 -0.58 12.58
CA PHE A 229 -23.74 0.51 13.36
C PHE A 229 -23.83 0.10 14.85
N SER A 230 -22.66 0.04 15.49
CA SER A 230 -22.49 -0.23 16.91
C SER A 230 -21.19 0.36 17.43
N ALA A 231 -21.24 0.88 18.66
CA ALA A 231 -20.08 1.31 19.44
C ALA A 231 -19.47 0.17 20.30
N ASP A 232 -20.05 -1.04 20.31
CA ASP A 232 -19.50 -2.17 21.08
C ASP A 232 -18.26 -2.76 20.40
N ILE A 233 -17.14 -2.06 20.59
CA ILE A 233 -15.84 -2.47 20.05
C ILE A 233 -15.42 -3.86 20.54
N THR A 234 -15.91 -4.32 21.70
CA THR A 234 -15.56 -5.64 22.23
C THR A 234 -16.25 -6.73 21.43
N ALA A 235 -17.55 -6.57 21.13
CA ALA A 235 -18.26 -7.45 20.21
C ALA A 235 -17.67 -7.41 18.81
N LEU A 236 -17.37 -6.22 18.28
CA LEU A 236 -16.79 -6.11 16.95
C LEU A 236 -15.39 -6.73 16.86
N ARG A 237 -14.58 -6.68 17.91
CA ARG A 237 -13.31 -7.43 17.98
C ARG A 237 -13.52 -8.95 17.92
N ARG A 238 -14.60 -9.47 18.54
CA ARG A 238 -14.97 -10.89 18.40
C ARG A 238 -15.39 -11.23 16.97
N ILE A 239 -16.21 -10.37 16.35
CA ILE A 239 -16.65 -10.52 14.96
C ILE A 239 -15.42 -10.50 14.03
N ALA A 240 -14.57 -9.48 14.09
CA ALA A 240 -13.37 -9.37 13.28
C ALA A 240 -12.45 -10.59 13.45
N LYS A 241 -12.28 -11.10 14.68
CA LYS A 241 -11.53 -12.34 14.92
C LYS A 241 -12.16 -13.53 14.17
N ARG A 242 -13.49 -13.70 14.24
CA ARG A 242 -14.20 -14.80 13.57
C ARG A 242 -14.25 -14.66 12.05
N VAL A 243 -14.18 -13.44 11.50
CA VAL A 243 -14.01 -13.20 10.06
C VAL A 243 -12.61 -13.59 9.60
N SER A 244 -11.59 -13.28 10.40
CA SER A 244 -10.20 -13.53 10.04
C SER A 244 -9.83 -15.02 10.06
N GLU A 245 -9.00 -15.43 9.11
CA GLU A 245 -8.42 -16.79 9.05
C GLU A 245 -7.82 -17.23 10.38
N ARG A 246 -7.09 -16.33 11.05
CA ARG A 246 -6.46 -16.62 12.34
C ARG A 246 -7.47 -17.01 13.44
N GLY A 247 -8.71 -16.55 13.34
CA GLY A 247 -9.78 -16.95 14.25
C GLY A 247 -10.65 -18.09 13.73
N GLY A 248 -10.24 -18.77 12.66
CA GLY A 248 -10.97 -19.86 12.01
C GLY A 248 -12.00 -19.40 10.97
N GLY A 249 -11.91 -18.15 10.52
CA GLY A 249 -12.81 -17.54 9.55
C GLY A 249 -12.44 -17.82 8.10
N LEU A 250 -12.63 -16.80 7.25
CA LEU A 250 -12.38 -16.88 5.81
C LEU A 250 -10.87 -17.05 5.53
N PRO A 251 -10.49 -17.95 4.60
CA PRO A 251 -9.08 -18.18 4.28
C PRO A 251 -8.46 -16.93 3.64
N SER A 252 -7.19 -16.67 3.95
CA SER A 252 -6.42 -15.53 3.43
C SER A 252 -7.03 -14.16 3.76
N VAL A 253 -7.91 -14.08 4.78
CA VAL A 253 -8.49 -12.82 5.27
C VAL A 253 -7.91 -12.45 6.63
N GLN A 254 -7.37 -11.24 6.71
CA GLN A 254 -7.05 -10.59 7.99
C GLN A 254 -8.10 -9.54 8.28
N ALA A 255 -8.62 -9.49 9.51
CA ALA A 255 -9.64 -8.53 9.88
C ALA A 255 -9.34 -7.89 11.24
N MET A 256 -9.71 -6.62 11.38
CA MET A 256 -9.65 -5.89 12.64
C MET A 256 -10.88 -4.99 12.80
N ALA A 257 -11.25 -4.73 14.05
CA ALA A 257 -12.32 -3.80 14.37
C ALA A 257 -11.73 -2.40 14.62
N LEU A 258 -12.21 -1.41 13.90
CA LEU A 258 -11.75 -0.02 13.98
C LEU A 258 -12.94 0.91 14.22
N ALA A 259 -12.83 1.77 15.23
CA ALA A 259 -13.86 2.77 15.47
C ALA A 259 -13.87 3.81 14.33
N HIS A 260 -15.04 4.13 13.81
CA HIS A 260 -15.23 5.06 12.70
C HIS A 260 -16.35 6.05 13.02
N GLY A 261 -16.08 6.93 13.98
CA GLY A 261 -17.07 7.84 14.55
C GLY A 261 -17.56 7.34 15.91
N GLU A 262 -18.66 7.92 16.40
CA GLU A 262 -19.20 7.60 17.73
C GLU A 262 -19.98 6.27 17.74
N ASP A 263 -20.79 6.03 16.71
CA ASP A 263 -21.75 4.91 16.66
C ASP A 263 -21.45 3.87 15.59
N VAL A 264 -20.32 3.99 14.88
CA VAL A 264 -19.93 3.06 13.81
C VAL A 264 -18.56 2.46 14.13
N THR A 265 -18.47 1.16 13.95
CA THR A 265 -17.22 0.42 13.98
C THR A 265 -17.11 -0.37 12.68
N GLU A 266 -15.99 -0.24 11.98
CA GLU A 266 -15.72 -1.03 10.78
C GLU A 266 -15.04 -2.34 11.13
N VAL A 267 -15.49 -3.41 10.48
CA VAL A 267 -14.67 -4.62 10.30
C VAL A 267 -13.81 -4.38 9.06
N ALA A 268 -12.60 -3.88 9.28
CA ALA A 268 -11.63 -3.59 8.23
C ALA A 268 -10.86 -4.86 7.87
N CYS A 269 -10.91 -5.25 6.59
CA CYS A 269 -10.34 -6.52 6.11
C CYS A 269 -9.25 -6.30 5.07
N ASN A 270 -8.14 -7.02 5.22
CA ASN A 270 -7.16 -7.23 4.16
C ASN A 270 -7.43 -8.59 3.51
N LEU A 271 -7.65 -8.62 2.20
CA LEU A 271 -7.84 -9.82 1.40
C LEU A 271 -6.48 -10.15 0.77
N LEU A 272 -5.76 -11.10 1.36
CA LEU A 272 -4.39 -11.44 0.94
C LEU A 272 -4.34 -12.22 -0.38
N GLU A 273 -5.45 -12.87 -0.73
CA GLU A 273 -5.65 -13.58 -2.00
C GLU A 273 -7.05 -13.25 -2.54
N PRO A 274 -7.26 -12.05 -3.11
CA PRO A 274 -8.59 -11.58 -3.50
C PRO A 274 -9.24 -12.42 -4.61
N SER A 275 -8.45 -13.21 -5.35
CA SER A 275 -8.96 -14.20 -6.31
C SER A 275 -9.69 -15.39 -5.65
N LYS A 276 -9.46 -15.66 -4.36
CA LYS A 276 -10.13 -16.73 -3.60
C LYS A 276 -11.32 -16.21 -2.78
N VAL A 277 -11.14 -15.07 -2.12
CA VAL A 277 -12.13 -14.45 -1.24
C VAL A 277 -12.26 -12.97 -1.60
N GLY A 278 -13.38 -12.61 -2.21
CA GLY A 278 -13.74 -11.23 -2.53
C GLY A 278 -14.50 -10.53 -1.40
N GLY A 279 -14.74 -9.22 -1.59
CA GLY A 279 -15.49 -8.39 -0.65
C GLY A 279 -16.93 -8.85 -0.43
N ASP A 280 -17.54 -9.52 -1.41
CA ASP A 280 -18.89 -10.11 -1.32
C ASP A 280 -18.98 -11.20 -0.23
N LYS A 281 -17.98 -12.08 -0.16
CA LYS A 281 -17.92 -13.12 0.88
C LYS A 281 -17.65 -12.53 2.25
N VAL A 282 -16.78 -11.52 2.33
CA VAL A 282 -16.52 -10.78 3.57
C VAL A 282 -17.78 -10.08 4.06
N GLN A 283 -18.50 -9.40 3.17
CA GLN A 283 -19.78 -8.75 3.48
C GLN A 283 -20.77 -9.75 4.09
N GLN A 284 -20.99 -10.89 3.43
CA GLN A 284 -21.92 -11.92 3.89
C GLN A 284 -21.52 -12.48 5.26
N GLU A 285 -20.23 -12.71 5.49
CA GLU A 285 -19.77 -13.26 6.76
C GLU A 285 -19.89 -12.24 7.91
N VAL A 286 -19.58 -10.96 7.67
CA VAL A 286 -19.81 -9.89 8.65
C VAL A 286 -21.30 -9.76 8.96
N GLU A 287 -22.18 -9.75 7.95
CA GLU A 287 -23.63 -9.71 8.15
C GLU A 287 -24.16 -10.89 8.95
N ARG A 288 -23.65 -12.10 8.67
CA ARG A 288 -24.02 -13.32 9.39
C ARG A 288 -23.64 -13.22 10.87
N LEU A 289 -22.40 -12.82 11.16
CA LEU A 289 -21.86 -12.69 12.51
C LEU A 289 -22.50 -11.54 13.30
N ALA A 290 -22.73 -10.40 12.65
CA ALA A 290 -23.39 -9.24 13.25
C ALA A 290 -24.85 -9.56 13.61
N ARG A 291 -25.55 -10.35 12.77
CA ARG A 291 -26.92 -10.80 13.06
C ARG A 291 -26.98 -11.67 14.32
N GLU A 292 -25.98 -12.50 14.59
CA GLU A 292 -25.89 -13.27 15.84
C GLU A 292 -25.80 -12.37 17.08
N GLU A 293 -25.19 -11.20 16.94
CA GLU A 293 -25.01 -10.20 18.00
C GLU A 293 -26.11 -9.10 17.95
N GLY A 294 -27.12 -9.24 17.07
CA GLY A 294 -28.24 -8.28 16.95
C GLY A 294 -27.87 -6.92 16.35
N MET A 295 -26.77 -6.83 15.59
CA MET A 295 -26.24 -5.58 15.03
C MET A 295 -26.66 -5.34 13.58
N VAL A 296 -26.79 -4.07 13.20
CA VAL A 296 -27.08 -3.65 11.84
C VAL A 296 -25.77 -3.40 11.09
N VAL A 297 -25.68 -3.93 9.87
CA VAL A 297 -24.50 -3.83 9.00
C VAL A 297 -24.82 -2.96 7.80
N GLY A 298 -23.92 -2.04 7.47
CA GLY A 298 -23.98 -1.23 6.26
C GLY A 298 -23.31 -1.91 5.07
N LYS A 299 -23.43 -1.29 3.90
CA LYS A 299 -22.75 -1.79 2.69
C LYS A 299 -21.25 -1.52 2.82
N GLY A 300 -20.43 -2.56 2.71
CA GLY A 300 -18.99 -2.43 2.66
C GLY A 300 -18.47 -1.83 1.36
N TYR A 301 -17.20 -1.45 1.39
CA TYR A 301 -16.54 -0.75 0.29
C TYR A 301 -15.05 -1.09 0.25
N PHE A 302 -14.47 -0.99 -0.94
CA PHE A 302 -13.02 -1.07 -1.12
C PHE A 302 -12.38 0.29 -0.83
N THR A 303 -11.21 0.29 -0.19
CA THR A 303 -10.45 1.54 0.07
C THR A 303 -9.51 1.89 -1.10
N ASP A 304 -9.49 1.09 -2.15
CA ASP A 304 -8.64 1.28 -3.32
C ASP A 304 -9.31 0.70 -4.58
N LEU A 305 -8.74 1.01 -5.73
CA LEU A 305 -9.10 0.41 -7.01
C LEU A 305 -8.62 -1.06 -7.09
N SER A 306 -9.27 -1.85 -7.93
CA SER A 306 -8.81 -3.21 -8.25
C SER A 306 -7.46 -3.18 -9.00
N GLN A 307 -6.79 -4.34 -9.01
CA GLN A 307 -5.52 -4.51 -9.71
C GLN A 307 -5.63 -4.11 -11.20
N GLU A 308 -6.70 -4.55 -11.85
CA GLU A 308 -6.98 -4.30 -13.27
C GLU A 308 -7.27 -2.83 -13.54
N GLU A 309 -8.10 -2.19 -12.69
CA GLU A 309 -8.42 -0.76 -12.81
C GLU A 309 -7.17 0.12 -12.64
N ILE A 310 -6.24 -0.26 -11.76
CA ILE A 310 -4.97 0.47 -11.58
C ILE A 310 -4.09 0.37 -12.82
N VAL A 311 -3.97 -0.84 -13.38
CA VAL A 311 -3.21 -1.05 -14.63
C VAL A 311 -3.84 -0.25 -15.77
N GLU A 312 -5.16 -0.31 -15.91
CA GLU A 312 -5.88 0.42 -16.96
C GLU A 312 -5.74 1.94 -16.78
N ALA A 313 -5.91 2.45 -15.56
CA ALA A 313 -5.75 3.86 -15.23
C ALA A 313 -4.34 4.34 -15.57
N PHE A 314 -3.30 3.60 -15.16
CA PHE A 314 -1.91 3.94 -15.48
C PHE A 314 -1.66 3.96 -17.00
N LEU A 315 -2.17 2.99 -17.74
CA LEU A 315 -2.00 2.93 -19.20
C LEU A 315 -2.73 4.07 -19.93
N LYS A 316 -3.87 4.52 -19.41
CA LYS A 316 -4.59 5.69 -19.93
C LYS A 316 -3.85 7.01 -19.75
N LEU A 317 -2.83 7.06 -18.87
CA LEU A 317 -2.01 8.27 -18.67
C LEU A 317 -0.95 8.50 -19.78
N GLY A 318 -0.77 7.58 -20.74
CA GLY A 318 0.01 7.86 -21.96
C GLY A 318 -0.76 8.80 -22.92
N PRO A 319 -0.12 9.56 -23.85
CA PRO A 319 1.30 9.83 -24.16
C PRO A 319 1.93 10.99 -23.34
N CYS A 320 1.31 11.42 -22.23
CA CYS A 320 1.77 12.58 -21.45
C CYS A 320 3.09 12.32 -20.69
N ILE A 321 3.42 11.07 -20.43
CA ILE A 321 4.68 10.64 -19.78
C ILE A 321 5.84 10.62 -20.80
N ASP A 322 5.59 10.19 -22.04
CA ASP A 322 6.62 10.13 -23.09
C ASP A 322 7.01 11.52 -23.63
N SER A 323 6.09 12.51 -23.61
CA SER A 323 6.40 13.90 -23.96
C SER A 323 7.22 14.64 -22.89
N ALA A 324 6.96 14.37 -21.60
CA ALA A 324 7.75 14.94 -20.51
C ALA A 324 9.20 14.42 -20.51
N LEU A 325 9.41 13.17 -20.95
CA LEU A 325 10.73 12.56 -21.11
C LEU A 325 11.57 13.23 -22.21
N LEU A 326 10.92 13.67 -23.30
CA LEU A 326 11.58 14.42 -24.38
C LEU A 326 11.99 15.83 -23.93
N GLU A 327 11.14 16.52 -23.17
CA GLU A 327 11.46 17.86 -22.63
C GLU A 327 12.53 17.81 -21.54
N TYR A 328 12.49 16.83 -20.63
CA TYR A 328 13.49 16.70 -19.57
C TYR A 328 14.90 16.37 -20.12
N SER A 329 14.98 15.50 -21.13
CA SER A 329 16.24 15.15 -21.79
C SER A 329 16.82 16.32 -22.60
N ALA A 330 15.96 17.15 -23.20
CA ALA A 330 16.36 18.35 -23.94
C ALA A 330 16.84 19.51 -23.04
N LEU A 331 16.43 19.53 -21.77
CA LEU A 331 16.85 20.55 -20.79
C LEU A 331 18.18 20.20 -20.09
N HIS A 332 18.64 18.94 -20.19
CA HIS A 332 19.84 18.44 -19.50
C HIS A 332 20.89 17.84 -20.46
N SER A 333 20.78 18.13 -21.76
CA SER A 333 21.82 17.92 -22.78
C SER A 333 22.36 19.27 -23.26
#